data_AF-A0A7V9BCT7-F1
#
_entry.id   AF-A0A7V9BCT7-F1
#
_cell.length_a   1.000
_cell.length_b   1.000
_cell.length_c   1.000
_cell.angle_alpha   90.00
_cell.angle_beta   90.00
_cell.angle_gamma   90.00
#
_symmetry.space_group_name_H-M   'P 1'
#
loop_
_entity.id
_entity.type
_entity.pdbx_description
1 polymer ?
#
loop_
_entity_poly.entity_id
_entity_poly.type
_entity_poly.pdbx_seq_one_letter_code
_entity_poly.pdbx_strand_id
1 'polypeptide(L)'
;MGRSLTALVALALAGTVGVGVVACGGTEDDDRPDVRAVPYADVQTVFEKNGCTSCHPGVNPSLDLTAEKSYDDLVGIEALEDPRLYRVVAGDPGKSFLYLKLGGEAP
;
A
#
# COMPACT_ATOMS: atom_id res chain seq x y z
N MET A 1 9.45 -24.73 -55.83
CA MET A 1 10.48 -24.48 -56.86
C MET A 1 11.10 -23.10 -56.63
N GLY A 2 12.45 -23.00 -56.57
CA GLY A 2 13.25 -21.74 -56.59
C GLY A 2 13.71 -21.27 -55.20
N ARG A 3 14.91 -21.59 -54.65
CA ARG A 3 16.31 -21.17 -54.98
C ARG A 3 16.50 -19.65 -54.78
N SER A 4 17.48 -19.05 -54.08
CA SER A 4 18.83 -19.35 -53.54
C SER A 4 19.11 -18.28 -52.44
N LEU A 5 19.79 -18.49 -51.29
CA LEU A 5 21.23 -18.71 -50.99
C LEU A 5 22.23 -17.68 -51.57
N THR A 6 22.62 -16.64 -50.80
CA THR A 6 23.94 -15.93 -50.65
C THR A 6 23.70 -14.53 -50.02
N ALA A 7 24.53 -13.90 -49.19
CA ALA A 7 25.78 -14.20 -48.50
C ALA A 7 25.92 -13.22 -47.32
N LEU A 8 26.74 -13.59 -46.34
CA LEU A 8 27.10 -12.85 -45.14
C LEU A 8 27.82 -11.51 -45.43
N VAL A 9 27.50 -10.48 -44.64
CA VAL A 9 28.50 -9.50 -44.17
C VAL A 9 28.32 -9.34 -42.67
N ALA A 10 29.29 -9.87 -41.93
CA ALA A 10 29.44 -9.69 -40.49
C ALA A 10 29.95 -8.27 -40.20
N LEU A 11 29.26 -7.55 -39.33
CA LEU A 11 29.86 -6.41 -38.62
C LEU A 11 29.61 -6.61 -37.12
N ALA A 12 30.64 -7.14 -36.47
CA ALA A 12 30.70 -7.25 -35.03
C ALA A 12 30.80 -5.85 -34.44
N LEU A 13 29.74 -5.39 -33.78
CA LEU A 13 29.84 -4.31 -32.81
C LEU A 13 29.77 -4.92 -31.41
N ALA A 14 30.96 -4.92 -30.81
CA ALA A 14 31.24 -4.58 -29.42
C ALA A 14 30.17 -4.95 -28.40
N GLY A 15 30.50 -5.97 -27.61
CA GLY A 15 29.69 -6.42 -26.50
C GLY A 15 29.39 -5.29 -25.50
N THR A 16 28.13 -5.25 -25.09
CA THR A 16 27.76 -4.76 -23.78
C THR A 16 27.25 -5.96 -23.00
N VAL A 17 28.08 -6.40 -22.06
CA VAL A 17 27.67 -7.35 -21.01
C VAL A 17 26.73 -6.56 -20.10
N GLY A 18 25.44 -6.58 -20.42
CA GLY A 18 24.39 -6.11 -19.54
C GLY A 18 24.12 -7.16 -18.47
N VAL A 19 24.90 -7.15 -17.40
CA VAL A 19 24.52 -7.82 -16.15
C VAL A 19 23.36 -7.03 -15.56
N GLY A 20 22.14 -7.46 -15.84
CA GLY A 20 20.96 -7.00 -15.13
C GLY A 20 20.97 -7.57 -13.72
N VAL A 21 21.62 -6.87 -12.79
CA VAL A 21 21.40 -7.11 -11.37
C VAL A 21 19.94 -6.80 -11.04
N VAL A 22 19.21 -7.78 -10.49
CA VAL A 22 17.94 -7.53 -9.83
C VAL A 22 18.24 -6.70 -8.59
N ALA A 23 18.05 -5.39 -8.70
CA ALA A 23 18.17 -4.46 -7.60
C ALA A 23 16.83 -4.40 -6.83
N CYS A 24 16.59 -5.34 -5.92
CA CYS A 24 15.71 -5.09 -4.78
C CYS A 24 16.57 -4.42 -3.71
N GLY A 25 16.74 -3.11 -3.81
CA GLY A 25 17.56 -2.35 -2.87
C GLY A 25 18.02 -1.05 -3.48
N GLY A 26 17.07 -0.14 -3.70
CA GLY A 26 17.42 1.27 -3.86
C GLY A 26 17.98 1.77 -2.54
N THR A 27 19.30 1.96 -2.49
CA THR A 27 19.93 2.87 -1.54
C THR A 27 19.89 4.25 -2.18
N GLU A 28 18.74 4.88 -2.12
CA GLU A 28 18.62 6.31 -2.28
C GLU A 28 18.62 6.88 -0.85
N ASP A 29 19.47 7.88 -0.61
CA ASP A 29 19.45 8.73 0.58
C ASP A 29 18.04 9.35 0.69
N ASP A 30 17.13 8.61 1.32
CA ASP A 30 15.72 8.95 1.45
C ASP A 30 15.55 9.68 2.80
N ASP A 31 15.28 10.98 2.76
CA ASP A 31 14.63 11.73 3.86
C ASP A 31 13.17 11.25 4.04
N ARG A 32 12.91 9.96 3.77
CA ARG A 32 11.67 9.28 4.08
C ARG A 32 11.71 9.02 5.58
N PRO A 33 10.68 9.47 6.34
CA PRO A 33 10.62 9.17 7.76
C PRO A 33 10.79 7.67 7.95
N ASP A 34 11.71 7.26 8.83
CA ASP A 34 11.96 5.86 9.17
C ASP A 34 10.62 5.21 9.51
N VAL A 35 10.09 4.42 8.57
CA VAL A 35 8.81 3.75 8.73
C VAL A 35 9.07 2.53 9.59
N ARG A 36 9.13 2.76 10.90
CA ARG A 36 9.21 1.69 11.88
C ARG A 36 8.03 0.75 11.69
N ALA A 37 8.31 -0.56 11.61
CA ALA A 37 7.27 -1.57 11.64
C ALA A 37 6.46 -1.44 12.94
N VAL A 38 5.13 -1.27 12.80
CA VAL A 38 4.18 -1.23 13.91
C VAL A 38 3.35 -2.52 13.87
N PRO A 39 3.40 -3.38 14.89
CA PRO A 39 2.51 -4.52 14.96
C PRO A 39 1.07 -4.03 15.09
N TYR A 40 0.13 -4.74 14.45
CA TYR A 40 -1.27 -4.30 14.47
C TYR A 40 -1.88 -4.26 15.88
N ALA A 41 -1.37 -5.06 16.82
CA ALA A 41 -1.76 -5.00 18.23
C ALA A 41 -1.54 -3.61 18.87
N ASP A 42 -0.52 -2.87 18.43
CA ASP A 42 -0.29 -1.50 18.90
C ASP A 42 -1.37 -0.56 18.36
N VAL A 43 -1.82 -0.76 17.11
CA VAL A 43 -2.95 -0.02 16.52
C VAL A 43 -4.24 -0.34 17.26
N GLN A 44 -4.52 -1.62 17.54
CA GLN A 44 -5.68 -2.03 18.32
C GLN A 44 -5.69 -1.38 19.71
N THR A 45 -4.52 -1.31 20.36
CA THR A 45 -4.36 -0.63 21.66
C THR A 45 -4.77 0.85 21.60
N VAL A 46 -4.52 1.54 20.48
CA VAL A 46 -4.96 2.93 20.29
C VAL A 46 -6.48 3.02 20.27
N PHE A 47 -7.18 2.13 19.57
CA PHE A 47 -8.64 2.14 19.52
C PHE A 47 -9.28 1.91 20.89
N GLU A 48 -8.74 0.97 21.66
CA GLU A 48 -9.24 0.64 22.98
C GLU A 48 -9.00 1.78 23.99
N LYS A 49 -7.78 2.31 24.03
CA LYS A 49 -7.41 3.37 24.99
C LYS A 49 -8.15 4.68 24.75
N ASN A 50 -8.49 4.98 23.51
CA ASN A 50 -9.19 6.22 23.16
C ASN A 50 -10.72 6.04 23.08
N GLY A 51 -11.25 4.89 23.51
CA GLY A 51 -12.68 4.63 23.58
C GLY A 51 -13.36 4.46 22.22
N CYS A 52 -12.60 4.29 21.13
CA CYS A 52 -13.15 4.14 19.78
C CYS A 52 -14.08 2.92 19.69
N THR A 53 -13.73 1.84 20.40
CA THR A 53 -14.51 0.59 20.44
C THR A 53 -15.89 0.74 21.09
N SER A 54 -16.09 1.74 21.95
CA SER A 54 -17.39 1.99 22.59
C SER A 54 -18.42 2.57 21.62
N CYS A 55 -17.96 3.41 20.68
CA CYS A 55 -18.80 4.00 19.64
C CYS A 55 -18.81 3.18 18.36
N HIS A 56 -17.77 2.36 18.12
CA HIS A 56 -17.63 1.51 16.94
C HIS A 56 -17.60 0.01 17.29
N PRO A 57 -18.69 -0.57 17.83
CA PRO A 57 -18.76 -1.97 18.20
C PRO A 57 -19.29 -2.89 17.08
N GLY A 58 -19.35 -2.43 15.82
CA GLY A 58 -19.86 -3.23 14.69
C GLY A 58 -21.39 -3.24 14.52
N VAL A 59 -22.14 -2.56 15.39
CA VAL A 59 -23.59 -2.33 15.25
C VAL A 59 -23.89 -0.84 15.23
N ASN A 60 -24.31 -0.32 14.07
CA ASN A 60 -24.72 1.08 13.84
C ASN A 60 -24.01 2.09 14.78
N PRO A 61 -22.75 2.44 14.48
CA PRO A 61 -22.17 2.52 13.13
C PRO A 61 -21.66 1.17 12.56
N SER A 62 -21.68 1.03 11.23
CA SER A 62 -21.27 -0.20 10.50
C SER A 62 -19.73 -0.43 10.46
N LEU A 63 -19.01 0.16 11.40
CA LEU A 63 -17.58 -0.02 11.57
C LEU A 63 -17.38 -0.70 12.91
N ASP A 64 -16.71 -1.85 12.88
CA ASP A 64 -16.25 -2.55 14.06
C ASP A 64 -14.75 -2.28 14.30
N LEU A 65 -14.43 -1.59 15.39
CA LEU A 65 -13.04 -1.36 15.81
C LEU A 65 -12.63 -2.27 16.98
N THR A 66 -13.47 -3.23 17.36
CA THR A 66 -13.15 -4.21 18.39
C THR A 66 -12.03 -5.15 17.94
N ALA A 67 -11.32 -5.73 18.91
CA ALA A 67 -10.27 -6.69 18.63
C ALA A 67 -10.79 -7.85 17.77
N GLU A 68 -9.90 -8.41 16.94
CA GLU A 68 -10.20 -9.46 15.95
C GLU A 68 -11.11 -9.03 14.77
N LYS A 69 -11.70 -7.83 14.79
CA LYS A 69 -12.58 -7.33 13.72
C LYS A 69 -12.03 -6.12 12.99
N SER A 70 -11.39 -5.23 13.73
CA SER A 70 -10.88 -3.94 13.25
C SER A 70 -10.06 -4.00 11.97
N TYR A 71 -9.21 -5.03 11.79
CA TYR A 71 -8.38 -5.13 10.59
C TYR A 71 -9.23 -5.34 9.34
N ASP A 72 -10.08 -6.36 9.37
CA ASP A 72 -10.92 -6.77 8.24
C ASP A 72 -11.97 -5.70 7.90
N ASP A 73 -12.42 -4.95 8.91
CA ASP A 73 -13.37 -3.86 8.75
C ASP A 73 -12.74 -2.54 8.25
N LEU A 74 -11.40 -2.42 8.26
CA LEU A 74 -10.70 -1.20 7.86
C LEU A 74 -9.98 -1.32 6.51
N VAL A 75 -9.22 -2.38 6.31
CA VAL A 75 -8.26 -2.42 5.20
C VAL A 75 -8.97 -2.81 3.90
N GLY A 76 -8.94 -1.90 2.92
CA GLY A 76 -9.56 -2.12 1.61
C GLY A 76 -11.08 -2.09 1.59
N ILE A 77 -11.72 -1.66 2.68
CA ILE A 77 -13.17 -1.50 2.77
C ILE A 77 -13.57 -0.08 2.41
N GLU A 78 -14.59 0.10 1.56
CA GLU A 78 -15.10 1.43 1.21
C GLU A 78 -15.63 2.16 2.46
N ALA A 79 -15.38 3.47 2.53
CA ALA A 79 -15.96 4.29 3.58
C ALA A 79 -17.45 4.50 3.30
N LEU A 80 -18.30 4.33 4.33
CA LEU A 80 -19.73 4.56 4.15
C LEU A 80 -20.07 6.03 3.89
N GLU A 81 -19.30 6.92 4.50
CA GLU A 81 -19.52 8.37 4.46
C GLU A 81 -19.11 8.97 3.11
N ASP A 82 -18.00 8.50 2.55
CA ASP A 82 -17.60 8.80 1.17
C ASP A 82 -17.13 7.52 0.46
N PRO A 83 -18.01 6.84 -0.29
CA PRO A 83 -17.69 5.60 -1.00
C PRO A 83 -16.63 5.73 -2.11
N ARG A 84 -16.17 6.95 -2.42
CA ARG A 84 -15.04 7.16 -3.35
C ARG A 84 -13.69 6.89 -2.70
N LEU A 85 -13.64 6.76 -1.38
CA LEU A 85 -12.45 6.49 -0.59
C LEU A 85 -12.59 5.14 0.13
N TYR A 86 -11.43 4.51 0.38
CA TYR A 86 -11.34 3.35 1.27
C TYR A 86 -11.02 3.81 2.68
N ARG A 87 -11.56 3.13 3.69
CA ARG A 87 -11.31 3.38 5.12
C ARG A 87 -9.80 3.41 5.40
N VAL A 88 -9.08 2.37 4.94
CA VAL A 88 -7.61 2.31 4.92
C VAL A 88 -7.12 1.74 3.60
N VAL A 89 -6.17 2.44 2.97
CA VAL A 89 -5.35 1.96 1.84
C VAL A 89 -3.95 1.64 2.36
N ALA A 90 -3.54 0.37 2.29
CA ALA A 90 -2.24 -0.06 2.79
C ALA A 90 -1.10 0.69 2.07
N GLY A 91 -0.21 1.31 2.84
CA GLY A 91 0.93 2.06 2.33
C GLY A 91 0.62 3.46 1.79
N ASP A 92 -0.64 3.90 1.77
CA ASP A 92 -1.04 5.22 1.26
C ASP A 92 -2.05 5.91 2.20
N PRO A 93 -1.58 6.55 3.28
CA PRO A 93 -2.47 7.28 4.21
C PRO A 93 -3.20 8.44 3.53
N GLY A 94 -2.62 9.08 2.51
CA GLY A 94 -3.24 10.18 1.78
C GLY A 94 -4.50 9.78 0.99
N LYS A 95 -4.65 8.48 0.69
CA LYS A 95 -5.88 7.91 0.09
C LYS A 95 -6.79 7.20 1.10
N SER A 96 -6.44 7.24 2.39
CA SER A 96 -7.17 6.56 3.45
C SER A 96 -8.14 7.51 4.14
N PHE A 97 -9.44 7.22 4.07
CA PHE A 97 -10.48 8.03 4.70
C PHE A 97 -10.24 8.22 6.21
N LEU A 98 -9.81 7.17 6.91
CA LEU A 98 -9.53 7.25 8.35
C LEU A 98 -8.44 8.29 8.68
N TYR A 99 -7.38 8.34 7.88
CA TYR A 99 -6.27 9.27 8.09
C TYR A 99 -6.74 10.72 7.86
N LEU A 100 -7.42 10.96 6.74
CA LEU A 100 -7.98 12.28 6.41
C LEU A 100 -8.97 12.74 7.48
N LYS A 101 -9.81 11.84 8.00
CA LYS A 101 -10.81 12.15 9.03
C LYS A 101 -10.19 12.56 10.35
N LEU A 102 -9.12 11.88 10.77
CA LEU A 102 -8.38 12.26 11.98
C LEU A 102 -7.61 13.58 11.81
N GLY A 103 -7.14 13.88 10.60
CA GLY A 103 -6.50 15.15 10.27
C GLY A 103 -7.43 16.35 10.12
N GLY A 104 -8.75 16.13 10.09
CA GLY A 104 -9.76 17.17 9.78
C GLY A 104 -9.84 17.55 8.31
N GLU A 105 -9.29 16.71 7.43
CA GLU A 105 -9.20 16.91 5.98
C GLU A 105 -10.22 16.07 5.20
N ALA A 106 -10.90 15.12 5.87
CA ALA A 106 -12.01 14.41 5.26
C ALA A 106 -13.19 15.38 4.99
N PRO A 107 -13.82 15.29 3.81
CA PRO A 107 -14.94 16.15 3.44
C PRO A 107 -16.20 15.92 4.28
#